data_AF-A0A935ZJE2-F1
#
_entry.id   AF-A0A935ZJE2-F1
#
_cell.length_a   1.000
_cell.length_b   1.000
_cell.length_c   1.000
_cell.angle_alpha   90.00
_cell.angle_beta   90.00
_cell.angle_gamma   90.00
#
_symmetry.space_group_name_H-M   'P 1'
#
loop_
_entity.id
_entity.type
_entity.pdbx_description
1 polymer ?
#
loop_
_entity_poly.entity_id
_entity_poly.type
_entity_poly.pdbx_seq_one_letter_code
_entity_poly.pdbx_strand_id
1 'polypeptide(L)'
;MLRRGCSTAIGLLLFACRPPAAPAPEPPMSPTSDAPPAHAPIAPPWQLDVADGNGNLHSCGHEVGAAAQYAYVPVTAETSSSGHYDGGPPRQGTIADDRIEPLWRAVATLCADASVQIAERRKGTVAITAVGPVSCDVIVDGAAAADLLELLVALP
;
A
#
# COMPACT_ATOMS: atom_id res chain seq x y z
N MET A 1 -47.19 7.66 77.25
CA MET A 1 -48.14 6.63 77.68
C MET A 1 -48.22 5.56 76.59
N LEU A 2 -48.10 4.29 77.00
CA LEU A 2 -48.71 3.07 76.42
C LEU A 2 -48.58 2.79 74.91
N ARG A 3 -48.42 1.56 74.40
CA ARG A 3 -48.11 0.19 74.84
C ARG A 3 -48.23 -0.65 73.55
N ARG A 4 -47.38 -1.67 73.36
CA ARG A 4 -47.63 -3.03 72.78
C ARG A 4 -48.33 -3.13 71.40
N GLY A 5 -48.02 -4.02 70.47
CA GLY A 5 -47.33 -5.32 70.35
C GLY A 5 -47.60 -5.80 68.90
N CYS A 6 -46.82 -6.67 68.27
CA CYS A 6 -46.96 -8.14 68.16
C CYS A 6 -46.24 -8.48 66.83
N SER A 7 -45.20 -9.34 66.77
CA SER A 7 -45.30 -10.79 66.45
C SER A 7 -46.01 -11.04 65.10
N THR A 8 -45.50 -11.69 64.04
CA THR A 8 -44.57 -12.84 63.82
C THR A 8 -44.36 -12.91 62.28
N ALA A 9 -43.22 -13.26 61.68
CA ALA A 9 -42.75 -14.62 61.37
C ALA A 9 -41.40 -14.49 60.61
N ILE A 10 -40.30 -15.06 61.09
CA ILE A 10 -39.80 -16.43 60.81
C ILE A 10 -39.85 -16.77 59.31
N GLY A 11 -38.77 -16.43 58.61
CA GLY A 11 -38.38 -17.00 57.33
C GLY A 11 -36.97 -17.56 57.47
N LEU A 12 -36.89 -18.87 57.71
CA LEU A 12 -35.66 -19.64 57.82
C LEU A 12 -35.09 -19.86 56.41
N LEU A 13 -33.96 -19.22 56.08
CA LEU A 13 -33.18 -19.53 54.87
C LEU A 13 -31.80 -20.02 55.29
N LEU A 14 -31.62 -21.33 55.20
CA LEU A 14 -30.34 -22.02 55.29
C LEU A 14 -29.51 -21.64 54.06
N PHE A 15 -28.58 -20.70 54.21
CA PHE A 15 -27.51 -20.47 53.24
C PHE A 15 -26.36 -21.41 53.58
N ALA A 16 -26.22 -22.48 52.79
CA ALA A 16 -25.07 -23.37 52.85
C ALA A 16 -23.81 -22.62 52.37
N CYS A 17 -22.75 -22.67 53.18
CA CYS A 17 -21.41 -22.19 52.86
C CYS A 17 -20.86 -22.88 51.60
N ARG A 18 -20.62 -22.10 50.54
CA ARG A 18 -19.83 -22.55 49.37
C ARG A 18 -18.37 -22.11 49.58
N PRO A 19 -17.40 -23.05 49.70
CA PRO A 19 -15.99 -22.69 49.76
C PRO A 19 -15.50 -22.15 48.39
N PRO A 20 -14.55 -21.21 48.37
CA PRO A 20 -13.97 -20.69 47.13
C PRO A 20 -13.10 -21.76 46.45
N ALA A 21 -13.33 -21.97 45.15
CA ALA A 21 -12.52 -22.86 44.33
C ALA A 21 -11.15 -22.21 44.05
N ALA A 22 -10.09 -23.02 44.11
CA ALA A 22 -8.72 -22.61 43.79
C ALA A 22 -8.57 -22.23 42.30
N PRO A 23 -7.70 -21.24 41.96
CA PRO A 23 -7.47 -20.86 40.57
C PRO A 23 -6.67 -21.92 39.81
N ALA A 24 -7.07 -22.17 38.56
CA ALA A 24 -6.40 -23.07 37.63
C ALA A 24 -5.09 -22.43 37.08
N PRO A 25 -4.07 -23.24 36.73
CA PRO A 25 -2.84 -22.73 36.14
C PRO A 25 -3.07 -22.24 34.70
N GLU A 26 -2.60 -21.04 34.40
CA GLU A 26 -2.67 -20.41 33.07
C GLU A 26 -1.76 -21.15 32.07
N PRO A 27 -2.21 -21.38 30.82
CA PRO A 27 -1.36 -21.97 29.79
C PRO A 27 -0.28 -20.99 29.31
N PRO A 28 0.90 -21.47 28.89
CA PRO A 28 1.97 -20.62 28.40
C PRO A 28 1.57 -19.94 27.08
N MET A 29 1.70 -18.62 27.05
CA MET A 29 1.60 -17.83 25.82
C MET A 29 2.78 -18.15 24.90
N SER A 30 2.49 -18.78 23.75
CA SER A 30 3.42 -18.84 22.63
C SER A 30 3.64 -17.43 22.06
N PRO A 31 4.88 -17.04 21.68
CA PRO A 31 5.09 -15.81 20.95
C PRO A 31 4.51 -15.95 19.54
N THR A 32 3.39 -15.29 19.26
CA THR A 32 2.97 -14.99 17.89
C THR A 32 3.99 -14.02 17.32
N SER A 33 4.95 -14.54 16.56
CA SER A 33 5.78 -13.72 15.70
C SER A 33 4.91 -13.26 14.54
N ASP A 34 4.41 -12.03 14.63
CA ASP A 34 3.81 -11.27 13.52
C ASP A 34 4.91 -10.95 12.49
N ALA A 35 5.40 -11.97 11.79
CA ALA A 35 6.10 -11.73 10.54
C ALA A 35 5.08 -11.10 9.58
N PRO A 36 5.36 -9.93 8.99
CA PRO A 36 4.50 -9.36 7.96
C PRO A 36 4.19 -10.43 6.90
N PRO A 37 2.93 -10.53 6.41
CA PRO A 37 2.60 -11.52 5.41
C PRO A 37 3.58 -11.41 4.25
N ALA A 38 4.20 -12.52 3.86
CA ALA A 38 5.11 -12.54 2.74
C ALA A 38 4.35 -12.09 1.48
N HIS A 39 4.76 -10.98 0.91
CA HIS A 39 4.21 -10.46 -0.35
C HIS A 39 4.41 -11.52 -1.44
N ALA A 40 3.35 -11.89 -2.15
CA ALA A 40 3.46 -12.85 -3.25
C ALA A 40 4.29 -12.20 -4.37
N PRO A 41 5.42 -12.80 -4.79
CA PRO A 41 6.31 -12.16 -5.75
C PRO A 41 5.62 -12.03 -7.11
N ILE A 42 5.68 -10.82 -7.68
CA ILE A 42 5.20 -10.57 -9.03
C ILE A 42 6.20 -11.18 -10.03
N ALA A 43 5.75 -12.25 -10.69
CA ALA A 43 6.59 -13.03 -11.59
C ALA A 43 6.93 -12.24 -12.87
N PRO A 44 8.18 -12.33 -13.37
CA PRO A 44 8.52 -11.84 -14.71
C PRO A 44 7.88 -12.72 -15.81
N PRO A 45 7.79 -12.23 -17.06
CA PRO A 45 8.24 -10.91 -17.52
C PRO A 45 7.19 -9.81 -17.28
N TRP A 46 7.67 -8.60 -16.99
CA TRP A 46 6.81 -7.41 -16.97
C TRP A 46 7.59 -6.14 -17.30
N GLN A 47 6.87 -5.13 -17.77
CA GLN A 47 7.38 -3.80 -18.11
C GLN A 47 6.37 -2.74 -17.66
N LEU A 48 6.88 -1.62 -17.16
CA LEU A 48 6.11 -0.44 -16.77
C LEU A 48 6.87 0.80 -17.21
N ASP A 49 6.24 1.61 -18.04
CA ASP A 49 6.72 2.94 -18.43
C ASP A 49 5.76 4.00 -17.93
N VAL A 50 6.30 4.99 -17.23
CA VAL A 50 5.53 6.11 -16.66
C VAL A 50 6.18 7.42 -17.07
N ALA A 51 5.48 8.21 -17.87
CA ALA A 51 5.91 9.56 -18.22
C ALA A 51 5.17 10.58 -17.35
N ASP A 52 5.91 11.33 -16.53
CA ASP A 52 5.35 12.23 -15.53
C ASP A 52 4.71 13.51 -16.15
N GLY A 53 4.27 14.40 -15.27
CA GLY A 53 3.64 15.68 -15.62
C GLY A 53 4.54 16.68 -16.36
N ASN A 54 5.86 16.46 -16.34
CA ASN A 54 6.87 17.28 -17.01
C ASN A 54 7.50 16.55 -18.20
N GLY A 55 7.12 15.30 -18.46
CA GLY A 55 7.62 14.48 -19.55
C GLY A 55 8.84 13.64 -19.21
N ASN A 56 9.28 13.60 -17.95
CA ASN A 56 10.36 12.68 -17.55
C ASN A 56 9.84 11.25 -17.57
N LEU A 57 10.68 10.33 -18.03
CA LEU A 57 10.32 8.93 -18.19
C LEU A 57 10.92 8.09 -17.06
N HIS A 58 10.06 7.27 -16.45
CA HIS A 58 10.41 6.22 -15.50
C HIS A 58 10.13 4.87 -16.16
N SER A 59 11.17 4.08 -16.40
CA SER A 59 11.05 2.74 -16.99
C SER A 59 11.44 1.70 -15.96
N CYS A 60 10.54 0.75 -15.71
CA CYS A 60 10.77 -0.39 -14.85
C CYS A 60 10.57 -1.68 -15.67
N GLY A 61 11.41 -2.69 -15.47
CA GLY A 61 11.26 -3.96 -16.16
C GLY A 61 11.86 -5.12 -15.39
N HIS A 62 11.34 -6.32 -15.61
CA HIS A 62 11.86 -7.54 -15.00
C HIS A 62 11.76 -8.67 -16.02
N GLU A 63 12.91 -9.22 -16.37
CA GLU A 63 13.04 -10.35 -17.30
C GLU A 63 13.22 -11.67 -16.55
N VAL A 64 12.88 -12.77 -17.21
CA VAL A 64 13.06 -14.12 -16.63
C VAL A 64 14.54 -14.38 -16.36
N GLY A 65 14.89 -14.61 -15.09
CA GLY A 65 16.26 -14.91 -14.67
C GLY A 65 17.16 -13.69 -14.46
N ALA A 66 16.62 -12.48 -14.49
CA ALA A 66 17.32 -11.23 -14.17
C ALA A 66 16.69 -10.55 -12.95
N ALA A 67 17.40 -9.62 -12.31
CA ALA A 67 16.80 -8.76 -11.30
C ALA A 67 15.96 -7.66 -11.95
N ALA A 68 14.90 -7.21 -11.28
CA ALA A 68 14.08 -6.09 -11.73
C ALA A 68 14.91 -4.79 -11.81
N GLN A 69 14.79 -4.05 -12.90
CA GLN A 69 15.57 -2.84 -13.17
C GLN A 69 14.66 -1.61 -13.23
N TYR A 70 15.23 -0.48 -12.87
CA TYR A 70 14.66 0.86 -12.99
C TYR A 70 15.63 1.75 -13.77
N ALA A 71 15.08 2.61 -14.62
CA ALA A 71 15.78 3.69 -15.31
C ALA A 71 14.92 4.97 -15.30
N TYR A 72 15.57 6.09 -15.02
CA TYR A 72 15.01 7.44 -15.09
C TYR A 72 15.68 8.21 -16.21
N VAL A 73 14.87 8.65 -17.18
CA VAL A 73 15.30 9.49 -18.30
C VAL A 73 14.63 10.86 -18.15
N PRO A 74 15.36 11.86 -17.63
CA PRO A 74 14.83 13.21 -17.46
C PRO A 74 14.72 13.92 -18.80
N VAL A 75 13.77 14.84 -18.90
CA VAL A 75 13.80 15.89 -19.91
C VAL A 75 14.94 16.83 -19.57
N THR A 76 15.81 17.09 -20.53
CA THR A 76 16.92 18.03 -20.41
C THR A 76 16.53 19.39 -20.96
N ALA A 77 17.33 20.42 -20.68
CA ALA A 77 17.11 21.76 -21.25
C ALA A 77 17.04 21.72 -22.78
N GLU A 78 17.86 20.88 -23.43
CA GLU A 78 17.90 20.71 -24.89
C GLU A 78 16.64 20.05 -25.45
N THR A 79 16.02 19.16 -24.69
CA THR A 79 14.82 18.40 -25.11
C THR A 79 13.52 19.04 -24.62
N SER A 80 13.61 20.03 -23.74
CA SER A 80 12.49 20.83 -23.30
C SER A 80 12.05 21.82 -24.37
N SER A 81 10.74 21.89 -24.64
CA SER A 81 10.15 22.94 -25.49
C SER A 81 10.40 24.37 -24.98
N SER A 82 10.65 24.50 -23.68
CA SER A 82 10.98 25.79 -23.06
C SER A 82 12.46 26.16 -23.18
N GLY A 83 13.34 25.19 -23.43
CA GLY A 83 14.79 25.38 -23.39
C GLY A 83 15.41 25.56 -21.99
N HIS A 84 14.60 25.53 -20.91
CA HIS A 84 15.04 25.88 -19.55
C HIS A 84 14.70 24.83 -18.48
N TYR A 85 13.82 23.88 -18.79
CA TYR A 85 13.48 22.81 -17.85
C TYR A 85 14.56 21.73 -17.86
N ASP A 86 14.99 21.32 -16.68
CA ASP A 86 15.92 20.21 -16.47
C ASP A 86 15.33 19.31 -15.37
N GLY A 87 15.05 18.05 -15.72
CA GLY A 87 14.52 17.02 -14.82
C GLY A 87 15.56 16.49 -13.82
N GLY A 88 16.80 16.99 -13.88
CA GLY A 88 17.90 16.54 -13.05
C GLY A 88 18.72 15.43 -13.71
N PRO A 89 19.58 14.74 -12.94
CA PRO A 89 20.43 13.70 -13.51
C PRO A 89 19.64 12.41 -13.81
N PRO A 90 20.01 11.68 -14.88
CA PRO A 90 19.48 10.33 -15.10
C PRO A 90 19.87 9.39 -13.96
N ARG A 91 19.01 8.40 -13.69
CA ARG A 91 19.22 7.40 -12.62
C ARG A 91 18.93 6.01 -13.15
N GLN A 92 19.57 5.01 -12.57
CA GLN A 92 19.32 3.61 -12.89
C GLN A 92 19.74 2.72 -11.73
N GLY A 93 19.05 1.60 -11.57
CA GLY A 93 19.40 0.63 -10.54
C GLY A 93 18.44 -0.56 -10.49
N THR A 94 18.71 -1.44 -9.53
CA THR A 94 17.87 -2.62 -9.29
C THR A 94 16.75 -2.30 -8.31
N ILE A 95 15.53 -2.71 -8.64
CA ILE A 95 14.35 -2.54 -7.79
C ILE A 95 14.37 -3.64 -6.73
N ALA A 96 14.26 -3.26 -5.46
CA ALA A 96 14.10 -4.23 -4.38
C ALA A 96 12.72 -4.90 -4.43
N ASP A 97 12.65 -6.20 -4.11
CA ASP A 97 11.43 -7.00 -4.26
C ASP A 97 10.24 -6.44 -3.47
N ASP A 98 10.50 -5.84 -2.29
CA ASP A 98 9.48 -5.22 -1.44
C ASP A 98 8.85 -3.96 -2.05
N ARG A 99 9.48 -3.35 -3.06
CA ARG A 99 8.97 -2.19 -3.81
C ARG A 99 8.08 -2.58 -4.98
N ILE A 100 8.17 -3.82 -5.47
CA ILE A 100 7.50 -4.26 -6.70
C ILE A 100 5.98 -4.34 -6.50
N GLU A 101 5.51 -4.97 -5.42
CA GLU A 101 4.06 -5.10 -5.18
C GLU A 101 3.36 -3.75 -4.96
N PRO A 102 3.85 -2.84 -4.10
CA PRO A 102 3.25 -1.51 -3.94
C PRO A 102 3.15 -0.74 -5.26
N LEU A 103 4.19 -0.83 -6.10
CA LEU A 103 4.22 -0.20 -7.41
C LEU A 103 3.09 -0.73 -8.30
N TRP A 104 2.99 -2.04 -8.46
CA TRP A 104 1.94 -2.65 -9.29
C TRP A 104 0.53 -2.48 -8.72
N ARG A 105 0.38 -2.37 -7.41
CA ARG A 105 -0.91 -2.04 -6.78
C ARG A 105 -1.38 -0.64 -7.19
N ALA A 106 -0.50 0.36 -7.13
CA ALA A 106 -0.83 1.72 -7.56
C ALA A 106 -1.19 1.78 -9.06
N VAL A 107 -0.42 1.08 -9.91
CA VAL A 107 -0.72 0.98 -11.35
C VAL A 107 -2.08 0.33 -11.59
N ALA A 108 -2.38 -0.78 -10.94
CA ALA A 108 -3.65 -1.47 -11.09
C ALA A 108 -4.85 -0.59 -10.71
N THR A 109 -4.73 0.18 -9.63
CA THR A 109 -5.78 1.14 -9.22
C THR A 109 -6.03 2.20 -10.29
N LEU A 110 -4.98 2.82 -10.81
CA LEU A 110 -5.10 3.88 -11.83
C LEU A 110 -5.64 3.34 -13.17
N CYS A 111 -5.22 2.14 -13.55
CA CYS A 111 -5.68 1.52 -14.79
C CYS A 111 -7.15 1.04 -14.73
N ALA A 112 -7.65 0.72 -13.55
CA ALA A 112 -9.05 0.33 -13.36
C ALA A 112 -10.00 1.52 -13.19
N ASP A 113 -9.51 2.68 -12.72
CA ASP A 113 -10.34 3.85 -12.45
C ASP A 113 -10.47 4.77 -13.68
N ALA A 114 -11.53 4.58 -14.45
CA ALA A 114 -11.82 5.44 -15.61
C ALA A 114 -12.15 6.90 -15.24
N SER A 115 -12.46 7.21 -13.97
CA SER A 115 -12.83 8.58 -13.56
C SER A 115 -11.62 9.52 -13.44
N VAL A 116 -10.43 8.97 -13.24
CA VAL A 116 -9.17 9.73 -13.20
C VAL A 116 -8.42 9.71 -14.54
N GLN A 117 -8.90 8.90 -15.48
CA GLN A 117 -8.33 8.81 -16.83
C GLN A 117 -8.77 10.01 -17.67
N ILE A 118 -7.85 10.48 -18.51
CA ILE A 118 -8.07 11.62 -19.40
C ILE A 118 -7.71 11.21 -20.83
N ALA A 119 -8.38 11.85 -21.80
CA ALA A 119 -8.23 11.47 -23.20
C ALA A 119 -6.89 11.89 -23.82
N GLU A 120 -6.28 12.97 -23.34
CA GLU A 120 -5.12 13.59 -24.00
C GLU A 120 -4.03 14.02 -23.03
N ARG A 121 -2.77 13.95 -23.50
CA ARG A 121 -1.60 14.43 -22.76
C ARG A 121 -1.63 15.95 -22.69
N ARG A 122 -1.40 16.48 -21.48
CA ARG A 122 -1.13 17.89 -21.24
C ARG A 122 -0.16 18.02 -20.06
N LYS A 123 0.36 19.22 -19.82
CA LYS A 123 1.22 19.48 -18.67
C LYS A 123 0.50 19.05 -17.38
N GLY A 124 1.23 18.36 -16.50
CA GLY A 124 0.70 17.90 -15.20
C GLY A 124 -0.08 16.59 -15.27
N THR A 125 -0.11 15.88 -16.40
CA THR A 125 -0.73 14.56 -16.52
C THR A 125 0.31 13.48 -16.55
N VAL A 126 -0.06 12.25 -16.21
CA VAL A 126 0.85 11.11 -16.19
C VAL A 126 0.39 10.10 -17.23
N ALA A 127 1.28 9.69 -18.14
CA ALA A 127 1.03 8.55 -19.02
C ALA A 127 1.61 7.29 -18.39
N ILE A 128 0.84 6.20 -18.43
CA ILE A 128 1.19 4.91 -17.87
C ILE A 128 1.00 3.87 -18.96
N THR A 129 2.06 3.18 -19.32
CA THR A 129 2.03 2.01 -20.19
C THR A 129 2.56 0.83 -19.40
N ALA A 130 1.73 -0.19 -19.19
CA ALA A 130 2.06 -1.34 -18.37
C ALA A 130 1.75 -2.65 -19.11
N VAL A 131 2.63 -3.63 -18.98
CA VAL A 131 2.48 -5.01 -19.47
C VAL A 131 2.96 -5.95 -18.39
N GLY A 132 2.08 -6.80 -17.86
CA GLY A 132 2.43 -7.71 -16.76
C GLY A 132 1.19 -8.09 -15.93
N PRO A 133 1.21 -7.91 -14.60
CA PRO A 133 0.04 -8.17 -13.72
C PRO A 133 -1.23 -7.43 -14.14
N VAL A 134 -1.06 -6.22 -14.66
CA VAL A 134 -2.09 -5.48 -15.37
C VAL A 134 -1.53 -5.00 -16.70
N SER A 135 -2.42 -4.88 -17.69
CA SER A 135 -2.07 -4.33 -19.00
C SER A 135 -2.93 -3.09 -19.26
N CYS A 136 -2.28 -1.96 -19.47
CA CYS A 136 -2.96 -0.69 -19.74
C CYS A 136 -2.05 0.27 -20.51
N ASP A 137 -2.70 1.16 -21.25
CA ASP A 137 -2.09 2.34 -21.85
C ASP A 137 -3.06 3.50 -21.61
N VAL A 138 -2.80 4.25 -20.54
CA VAL A 138 -3.73 5.26 -20.01
C VAL A 138 -2.99 6.54 -19.68
N ILE A 139 -3.72 7.65 -19.76
CA ILE A 139 -3.27 8.94 -19.26
C ILE A 139 -4.17 9.28 -18.09
N VAL A 140 -3.58 9.70 -16.96
CA VAL A 140 -4.32 10.06 -15.75
C VAL A 140 -3.97 11.47 -15.29
N ASP A 141 -4.84 12.05 -14.48
CA ASP A 141 -4.53 13.29 -13.77
C ASP A 141 -3.31 13.12 -12.85
N GLY A 142 -2.40 14.10 -12.83
CA GLY A 142 -1.17 14.00 -12.05
C GLY A 142 -1.40 13.99 -10.53
N ALA A 143 -2.48 14.61 -10.05
CA ALA A 143 -2.83 14.55 -8.63
C ALA A 143 -3.33 13.15 -8.24
N ALA A 144 -4.05 12.47 -9.15
CA ALA A 144 -4.47 11.08 -8.93
C ALA A 144 -3.28 10.11 -8.93
N ALA A 145 -2.21 10.42 -9.68
CA ALA A 145 -1.01 9.61 -9.76
C ALA A 145 0.08 9.93 -8.70
N ALA A 146 -0.21 10.79 -7.73
CA ALA A 146 0.80 11.26 -6.75
C ALA A 146 1.51 10.10 -6.03
N ASP A 147 0.76 9.13 -5.51
CA ASP A 147 1.31 7.97 -4.79
C ASP A 147 2.22 7.12 -5.70
N LEU A 148 1.85 6.93 -6.97
CA LEU A 148 2.67 6.21 -7.94
C LEU A 148 3.99 6.95 -8.19
N LEU A 149 3.94 8.27 -8.35
CA LEU A 149 5.13 9.08 -8.58
C LEU A 149 6.07 9.07 -7.36
N GLU A 150 5.54 9.11 -6.14
CA GLU A 150 6.33 8.98 -4.92
C GLU A 150 7.06 7.64 -4.85
N LEU A 151 6.37 6.54 -5.19
CA LEU A 151 6.97 5.21 -5.23
C LEU A 151 8.12 5.14 -6.24
N LEU A 152 7.95 5.73 -7.42
CA LEU A 152 8.95 5.78 -8.49
C LEU A 152 10.15 6.67 -8.16
N VAL A 153 9.92 7.82 -7.51
CA VAL A 153 11.01 8.71 -7.10
C VAL A 153 11.91 8.04 -6.06
N ALA A 154 11.33 7.22 -5.18
CA ALA A 154 12.05 6.45 -4.17
C ALA A 154 12.81 5.22 -4.71
N LEU A 155 12.69 4.89 -6.00
CA LEU A 155 13.56 3.90 -6.66
C LEU A 155 14.99 4.47 -6.84
N PRO A 156 16.03 3.62 -6.96
CA PRO A 156 17.43 4.06 -7.04
C PRO A 156 17.73 5.06 -8.16
#